data_AF-A0A6G1GAC5-F1
#
_entry.id   AF-A0A6G1GAC5-F1
#
_cell.length_a   1.000
_cell.length_b   1.000
_cell.length_c   1.000
_cell.angle_alpha   90.00
_cell.angle_beta   90.00
_cell.angle_gamma   90.00
#
_symmetry.space_group_name_H-M   'P 1'
#
loop_
_entity.id
_entity.type
_entity.pdbx_description
1 polymer ?
#
loop_
_entity_poly.entity_id
_entity_poly.type
_entity_poly.pdbx_seq_one_letter_code
_entity_poly.pdbx_strand_id
1 'polypeptide(L)'
;MGAIRTQTTSLAAAPRELAICRIAILNGADYEYGHHFPLLTDALPDTPKETLEAVLRLDAFVVPGEAELPDAKLRAVFRYTDAMTKSVAVPQEVFEGLQGLCEEREVVEVTAVVAAYNCVSRFLVALGVGDDETDK
;
A
#
# COMPACT_ATOMS: atom_id res chain seq x y z
N MET A 1 -16.07 4.80 0.93
CA MET A 1 -14.71 4.44 1.40
C MET A 1 -14.20 5.24 2.59
N GLY A 2 -14.81 6.38 2.96
CA GLY A 2 -14.45 7.10 4.18
C GLY A 2 -14.38 6.20 5.43
N ALA A 3 -15.35 5.29 5.60
CA ALA A 3 -15.38 4.34 6.73
C ALA A 3 -14.18 3.40 6.82
N ILE A 4 -13.56 3.00 5.69
CA ILE A 4 -12.35 2.15 5.75
C ILE A 4 -11.16 2.98 6.24
N ARG A 5 -11.10 4.29 5.96
CA ARG A 5 -10.06 5.16 6.50
C ARG A 5 -10.35 5.63 7.93
N THR A 6 -11.63 5.84 8.28
CA THR A 6 -12.05 6.44 9.55
C THR A 6 -12.48 5.43 10.62
N GLN A 7 -12.71 4.17 10.26
CA GLN A 7 -13.15 3.12 11.20
C GLN A 7 -12.21 1.91 11.28
N THR A 8 -11.14 1.81 10.48
CA THR A 8 -9.98 0.95 10.80
C THR A 8 -9.09 1.67 11.82
N THR A 9 -9.60 1.85 13.02
CA THR A 9 -8.93 2.65 14.05
C THR A 9 -7.74 1.94 14.68
N SER A 10 -7.57 0.62 14.47
CA SER A 10 -6.43 -0.11 15.04
C SER A 10 -5.19 -0.12 14.14
N LEU A 11 -5.35 -0.03 12.82
CA LEU A 11 -4.23 0.05 11.90
C LEU A 11 -3.59 1.45 11.91
N ALA A 12 -2.31 1.51 12.29
CA ALA A 12 -1.53 2.74 12.26
C ALA A 12 -1.44 3.35 10.86
N ALA A 13 -1.14 4.65 10.78
CA ALA A 13 -1.06 5.36 9.50
C ALA A 13 -0.01 4.76 8.56
N ALA A 14 1.20 4.46 9.05
CA ALA A 14 2.30 3.95 8.22
C ALA A 14 1.94 2.70 7.39
N PRO A 15 1.48 1.56 7.96
CA PRO A 15 1.11 0.39 7.16
C PRO A 15 -0.06 0.65 6.23
N ARG A 16 -1.03 1.48 6.64
CA ARG A 16 -2.18 1.84 5.81
C ARG A 16 -1.75 2.64 4.57
N GLU A 17 -1.04 3.75 4.78
CA GLU A 17 -0.62 4.62 3.67
C GLU A 17 0.43 3.94 2.79
N LEU A 18 1.28 3.07 3.35
CA LEU A 18 2.23 2.25 2.59
C LEU A 18 1.50 1.32 1.61
N ALA A 19 0.50 0.59 2.09
CA ALA A 19 -0.31 -0.29 1.25
C ALA A 19 -1.00 0.49 0.13
N ILE A 20 -1.60 1.64 0.45
CA ILE A 20 -2.30 2.49 -0.53
C ILE A 20 -1.32 2.99 -1.60
N CYS A 21 -0.19 3.57 -1.20
CA CYS A 21 0.82 4.05 -2.15
C CYS A 21 1.36 2.93 -3.03
N ARG A 22 1.56 1.72 -2.46
CA ARG A 22 2.04 0.57 -3.22
C ARG A 22 1.01 0.11 -4.26
N ILE A 23 -0.27 0.06 -3.90
CA ILE A 23 -1.36 -0.27 -4.84
C ILE A 23 -1.40 0.76 -5.97
N ALA A 24 -1.33 2.04 -5.63
CA ALA A 24 -1.36 3.12 -6.60
C ALA A 24 -0.23 2.99 -7.63
N ILE A 25 1.02 2.76 -7.18
CA ILE A 25 2.15 2.53 -8.08
C ILE A 25 1.95 1.27 -8.92
N LEU A 26 1.55 0.15 -8.32
CA LEU A 26 1.36 -1.11 -9.03
C LEU A 26 0.26 -1.02 -10.10
N ASN A 27 -0.79 -0.24 -9.86
CA ASN A 27 -1.94 -0.12 -10.76
C ASN A 27 -1.86 1.09 -11.70
N GLY A 28 -0.86 1.97 -11.56
CA GLY A 28 -0.74 3.20 -12.35
C GLY A 28 -1.78 4.27 -11.97
N ALA A 29 -2.19 4.33 -10.70
CA ALA A 29 -3.16 5.31 -10.22
C ALA A 29 -2.46 6.56 -9.65
N ASP A 30 -1.88 7.39 -10.51
CA ASP A 30 -1.07 8.55 -10.10
C ASP A 30 -1.84 9.57 -9.26
N TYR A 31 -3.13 9.77 -9.54
CA TYR A 31 -4.00 10.60 -8.71
C TYR A 31 -4.07 10.09 -7.26
N GLU A 32 -4.22 8.78 -7.06
CA GLU A 32 -4.25 8.18 -5.72
C GLU A 32 -2.90 8.33 -5.02
N TYR A 33 -1.82 8.05 -5.74
CA TYR A 33 -0.47 8.19 -5.23
C TYR A 33 -0.18 9.62 -4.75
N GLY A 34 -0.55 10.64 -5.54
CA GLY A 34 -0.34 12.05 -5.19
C GLY A 34 -1.05 12.49 -3.91
N HIS A 35 -2.21 11.91 -3.59
CA HIS A 35 -2.94 12.22 -2.36
C HIS A 35 -2.41 11.49 -1.13
N HIS A 36 -1.89 10.28 -1.32
CA HIS A 36 -1.53 9.39 -0.22
C HIS A 36 -0.04 9.45 0.13
N PHE A 37 0.83 9.80 -0.82
CA PHE A 37 2.26 9.85 -0.56
C PHE A 37 2.66 10.86 0.52
N PRO A 38 2.08 12.08 0.59
CA PRO A 38 2.34 13.00 1.71
C PRO A 38 1.95 12.41 3.08
N LEU A 39 0.86 11.63 3.14
CA LEU A 39 0.41 10.99 4.38
C LEU A 39 1.36 9.87 4.80
N LEU A 40 1.95 9.15 3.84
CA LEU A 40 2.98 8.15 4.11
C LEU A 40 4.25 8.80 4.64
N THR A 41 4.71 9.90 4.04
CA THR A 41 5.90 10.63 4.52
C THR A 41 5.69 11.21 5.92
N ASP A 42 4.50 11.72 6.21
CA ASP A 42 4.14 12.20 7.56
C ASP A 42 4.11 11.06 8.59
N ALA A 43 3.69 9.86 8.17
CA ALA A 43 3.64 8.68 9.03
C ALA A 43 5.02 8.00 9.24
N LEU A 44 6.01 8.30 8.39
CA LEU A 44 7.38 7.78 8.44
C LEU A 44 8.41 8.92 8.38
N PRO A 45 8.39 9.86 9.34
CA PRO A 45 9.20 11.08 9.27
C PRO A 45 10.71 10.82 9.30
N ASP A 46 11.14 9.67 9.84
CA ASP A 46 12.54 9.27 9.93
C ASP A 46 13.05 8.56 8.67
N THR A 47 12.18 8.29 7.68
CA THR A 47 12.57 7.67 6.41
C THR A 47 12.66 8.73 5.32
N PRO A 48 13.80 8.90 4.63
CA PRO A 48 13.91 9.86 3.54
C PRO A 48 12.86 9.61 2.45
N LYS A 49 12.29 10.70 1.93
CA LYS A 49 11.25 10.65 0.90
C LYS A 49 11.71 9.86 -0.34
N GLU A 50 12.95 10.06 -0.74
CA GLU A 50 13.58 9.41 -1.90
C GLU A 50 13.71 7.89 -1.67
N THR A 51 13.97 7.47 -0.43
CA THR A 51 13.99 6.05 -0.07
C THR A 51 12.60 5.43 -0.20
N LEU A 52 11.56 6.10 0.31
CA LEU A 52 10.18 5.62 0.18
C LEU A 52 9.74 5.55 -1.29
N GLU A 53 10.11 6.56 -2.10
CA GLU A 53 9.89 6.58 -3.54
C GLU A 53 10.55 5.42 -4.27
N ALA A 54 11.78 5.07 -3.89
CA ALA A 54 12.51 3.94 -4.46
C ALA A 54 11.88 2.60 -4.06
N VAL A 55 11.56 2.43 -2.76
CA VAL A 55 10.90 1.22 -2.24
C VAL A 55 9.57 0.97 -2.92
N LEU A 56 8.73 2.01 -3.06
CA LEU A 56 7.41 1.89 -3.68
C LEU A 56 7.46 1.55 -5.16
N ARG A 57 8.57 1.83 -5.86
CA ARG A 57 8.76 1.55 -7.29
C ARG A 57 9.53 0.25 -7.58
N LEU A 58 9.87 -0.54 -6.56
CA LEU A 58 10.41 -1.88 -6.77
C LEU A 58 9.46 -2.72 -7.64
N ASP A 59 10.01 -3.65 -8.42
CA ASP A 59 9.17 -4.59 -9.18
C ASP A 59 8.23 -5.37 -8.25
N ALA A 60 7.09 -5.81 -8.78
CA ALA A 60 6.15 -6.61 -8.00
C ALA A 60 6.85 -7.86 -7.44
N PHE A 61 6.56 -8.19 -6.18
CA PHE A 61 7.14 -9.30 -5.42
C PHE A 61 8.63 -9.13 -5.03
N VAL A 62 9.27 -8.02 -5.41
CA VAL A 62 10.58 -7.63 -4.86
C VAL A 62 10.34 -6.86 -3.57
N VAL A 63 10.71 -7.47 -2.44
CA VAL A 63 10.52 -6.89 -1.11
C VAL A 63 11.74 -6.02 -0.76
N PRO A 64 11.55 -4.80 -0.21
CA PRO A 64 12.66 -3.96 0.24
C PRO A 64 13.46 -4.64 1.36
N GLY A 65 14.75 -4.32 1.45
CA GLY A 65 15.62 -4.79 2.52
C GLY A 65 15.38 -4.05 3.83
N GLU A 66 16.09 -4.49 4.87
CA GLU A 66 16.05 -3.85 6.20
C GLU A 66 16.70 -2.46 6.20
N ALA A 67 17.60 -2.17 5.25
CA ALA A 67 18.24 -0.87 5.14
C ALA A 67 17.26 0.21 4.65
N GLU A 68 16.38 -0.16 3.72
CA GLU A 68 15.41 0.77 3.13
C GLU A 68 14.12 0.85 3.95
N LEU A 69 13.68 -0.27 4.52
CA LEU A 69 12.46 -0.35 5.33
C LEU A 69 12.72 -1.21 6.58
N PRO A 70 13.26 -0.64 7.68
CA PRO A 70 13.71 -1.40 8.84
C PRO A 70 12.59 -2.15 9.60
N ASP A 71 11.36 -1.63 9.55
CA ASP A 71 10.21 -2.26 10.21
C ASP A 71 9.74 -3.52 9.46
N ALA A 72 9.84 -4.68 10.12
CA ALA A 72 9.42 -5.96 9.58
C ALA A 72 7.92 -6.02 9.26
N LYS A 73 7.08 -5.36 10.06
CA LYS A 73 5.63 -5.29 9.83
C LYS A 73 5.32 -4.54 8.54
N LEU A 74 6.01 -3.43 8.29
CA LEU A 74 5.85 -2.68 7.04
C LEU A 74 6.31 -3.49 5.83
N ARG A 75 7.42 -4.24 5.92
CA ARG A 75 7.84 -5.16 4.86
C ARG A 75 6.82 -6.27 4.62
N ALA A 76 6.20 -6.82 5.67
CA ALA A 76 5.16 -7.83 5.53
C ALA A 76 3.88 -7.27 4.89
N VAL A 77 3.46 -6.07 5.27
CA VAL A 77 2.35 -5.34 4.64
C VAL A 77 2.63 -5.06 3.16
N PHE A 78 3.85 -4.65 2.81
CA PHE A 78 4.28 -4.45 1.42
C PHE A 78 4.13 -5.74 0.60
N ARG A 79 4.71 -6.85 1.09
CA ARG A 79 4.63 -8.16 0.41
C ARG A 79 3.19 -8.67 0.29
N TYR A 80 2.38 -8.50 1.33
CA TYR A 80 0.96 -8.86 1.32
C TYR A 80 0.15 -8.03 0.32
N THR A 81 0.45 -6.73 0.24
CA THR A 81 -0.16 -5.81 -0.72
C THR A 81 0.11 -6.22 -2.16
N ASP A 82 1.36 -6.56 -2.49
CA ASP A 82 1.72 -7.07 -3.82
C ASP A 82 0.92 -8.33 -4.18
N ALA A 83 0.86 -9.30 -3.27
CA ALA A 83 0.15 -10.56 -3.47
C ALA A 83 -1.35 -10.36 -3.73
N MET A 84 -2.04 -9.56 -2.89
CA MET A 84 -3.45 -9.26 -3.09
C MET A 84 -3.73 -8.46 -4.37
N THR A 85 -2.78 -7.61 -4.78
CA THR A 85 -2.96 -6.69 -5.92
C THR A 85 -2.70 -7.40 -7.26
N LYS A 86 -1.64 -8.21 -7.35
CA LYS A 86 -1.20 -8.83 -8.61
C LYS A 86 -1.66 -10.27 -8.78
N SER A 87 -1.81 -11.02 -7.70
CA SER A 87 -2.17 -12.45 -7.75
C SER A 87 -3.60 -12.73 -7.29
N VAL A 88 -4.20 -11.82 -6.50
CA VAL A 88 -5.49 -11.97 -5.81
C VAL A 88 -5.47 -13.09 -4.75
N ALA A 89 -5.08 -14.31 -5.13
CA ALA A 89 -4.76 -15.38 -4.22
C ALA A 89 -3.43 -15.08 -3.50
N VAL A 90 -3.51 -14.85 -2.20
CA VAL A 90 -2.32 -14.62 -1.36
C VAL A 90 -1.69 -15.97 -1.03
N PRO A 91 -0.40 -16.19 -1.34
CA PRO A 91 0.31 -17.40 -0.91
C PRO A 91 0.29 -17.55 0.60
N GLN A 92 0.19 -18.79 1.09
CA GLN A 92 0.04 -19.09 2.51
C GLN A 92 1.19 -18.49 3.33
N GLU A 93 2.42 -18.59 2.83
CA GLU A 93 3.61 -18.05 3.48
C GLU A 93 3.66 -16.51 3.53
N VAL A 94 2.92 -15.83 2.65
CA VAL A 94 2.77 -14.36 2.69
C VAL A 94 1.74 -13.99 3.75
N PHE A 95 0.62 -14.70 3.81
CA PHE A 95 -0.41 -14.50 4.83
C PHE A 95 0.13 -14.76 6.24
N GLU A 96 0.82 -15.88 6.45
CA GLU A 96 1.44 -16.25 7.74
C GLU A 96 2.51 -15.24 8.15
N GLY A 97 3.29 -14.71 7.20
CA GLY A 97 4.27 -13.67 7.47
C GLY A 97 3.64 -12.37 7.99
N LEU A 98 2.47 -11.98 7.47
CA LEU A 98 1.71 -10.84 8.00
C LEU A 98 1.09 -11.18 9.36
N GLN A 99 0.46 -12.35 9.48
CA GLN A 99 -0.20 -12.80 10.71
C GLN A 99 0.78 -12.91 11.89
N GLY A 100 2.02 -13.31 11.65
CA GLY A 100 3.05 -13.38 12.69
C GLY A 100 3.49 -12.03 13.28
N LEU A 101 3.12 -10.91 12.64
CA LEU A 101 3.53 -9.54 13.01
C LEU A 101 2.35 -8.62 13.33
N CYS A 102 1.12 -9.13 13.20
CA CYS A 102 -0.12 -8.37 13.35
C CYS A 102 -1.09 -9.11 14.28
N GLU A 103 -1.85 -8.37 15.07
CA GLU A 103 -3.03 -8.93 15.73
C GLU A 103 -4.08 -9.33 14.67
N GLU A 104 -4.96 -10.28 15.01
CA GLU A 104 -5.99 -10.79 14.06
C GLU A 104 -6.82 -9.66 13.44
N ARG A 105 -7.20 -8.67 14.26
CA ARG A 105 -7.93 -7.49 13.79
C ARG A 105 -7.11 -6.66 12.81
N GLU A 106 -5.82 -6.48 13.04
CA GLU A 106 -4.96 -5.71 12.13
C GLU A 106 -4.81 -6.41 10.78
N VAL A 107 -4.73 -7.75 10.76
CA VAL A 107 -4.73 -8.51 9.50
C VAL A 107 -5.99 -8.23 8.68
N VAL A 108 -7.16 -8.24 9.33
CA VAL A 108 -8.44 -7.90 8.68
C VAL A 108 -8.43 -6.47 8.17
N GLU A 109 -7.94 -5.51 8.96
CA GLU A 109 -7.89 -4.11 8.56
C GLU A 109 -6.92 -3.86 7.39
N VAL A 110 -5.73 -4.49 7.38
CA VAL A 110 -4.80 -4.47 6.24
C VAL A 110 -5.48 -5.04 4.99
N THR A 111 -6.13 -6.19 5.12
CA THR A 111 -6.86 -6.85 4.01
C THR A 111 -7.95 -5.93 3.45
N ALA A 112 -8.72 -5.28 4.33
CA ALA A 112 -9.79 -4.37 3.94
C ALA A 112 -9.25 -3.11 3.22
N VAL A 113 -8.16 -2.52 3.72
CA VAL A 113 -7.50 -1.39 3.06
C VAL A 113 -7.02 -1.78 1.67
N VAL A 114 -6.32 -2.91 1.55
CA VAL A 114 -5.78 -3.36 0.26
C VAL A 114 -6.89 -3.66 -0.74
N ALA A 115 -7.96 -4.34 -0.32
CA ALA A 115 -9.11 -4.62 -1.18
C ALA A 115 -9.81 -3.33 -1.63
N ALA A 116 -10.01 -2.38 -0.71
CA ALA A 116 -10.69 -1.12 -0.99
C ALA A 116 -9.91 -0.26 -1.98
N TYR A 117 -8.60 -0.08 -1.78
CA TYR A 117 -7.79 0.77 -2.66
C TYR A 117 -7.46 0.09 -4.00
N ASN A 118 -7.47 -1.24 -4.05
CA ASN A 118 -7.55 -1.94 -5.34
C ASN A 118 -8.87 -1.67 -6.08
N CYS A 119 -9.97 -1.40 -5.37
CA CYS A 119 -11.22 -0.94 -6.00
C CYS A 119 -11.07 0.52 -6.45
N VAL A 120 -10.58 1.43 -5.58
CA VAL A 120 -10.36 2.86 -5.91
C VAL A 120 -9.51 3.01 -7.17
N SER A 121 -8.32 2.41 -7.18
CA SER A 121 -7.36 2.53 -8.29
C SER A 121 -7.97 2.07 -9.61
N ARG A 122 -8.77 1.00 -9.62
CA ARG A 122 -9.49 0.56 -10.83
C ARG A 122 -10.50 1.59 -11.33
N PHE A 123 -11.20 2.29 -10.44
CA PHE A 123 -12.07 3.41 -10.85
C PHE A 123 -11.26 4.58 -11.41
N LEU A 124 -10.20 5.00 -10.71
CA LEU A 124 -9.40 6.15 -11.13
C LEU A 124 -8.76 5.92 -12.49
N VAL A 125 -8.11 4.77 -12.67
CA VAL A 125 -7.44 4.39 -13.92
C VAL A 125 -8.43 4.18 -15.05
N ALA A 126 -9.53 3.46 -14.83
CA ALA A 126 -10.51 3.22 -15.90
C ALA A 126 -11.24 4.49 -16.36
N LEU A 127 -11.34 5.51 -15.50
CA LEU A 127 -11.99 6.77 -15.80
C LEU A 127 -11.00 7.89 -16.20
N GLY A 128 -9.70 7.61 -16.26
CA GLY A 128 -8.66 8.60 -16.62
C GLY A 128 -8.56 9.75 -15.64
N VAL A 129 -8.80 9.51 -14.34
CA VAL A 129 -8.72 10.55 -13.32
C VAL A 129 -7.26 10.84 -13.00
N GLY A 130 -6.82 12.08 -13.27
CA GLY A 130 -5.43 12.52 -13.08
C GLY A 130 -4.63 12.58 -14.38
N ASP A 131 -5.18 12.07 -15.49
CA ASP A 131 -4.66 12.29 -16.83
C ASP A 131 -5.13 13.68 -17.29
N ASP A 132 -4.29 14.71 -17.20
CA ASP A 132 -4.58 15.98 -17.86
C ASP A 132 -4.68 15.72 -19.39
N GLU A 133 -5.66 16.32 -20.07
CA GLU A 133 -5.99 16.10 -21.51
C GLU A 133 -4.85 16.34 -22.51
N THR A 134 -3.64 16.65 -22.06
CA THR A 134 -2.45 16.92 -22.88
C THR A 134 -1.73 15.70 -23.44
N ASP A 135 -2.13 14.46 -23.08
CA ASP A 135 -1.40 13.24 -23.49
C ASP A 135 -2.25 12.16 -24.18
N LYS A 136 -3.34 12.55 -24.86
CA LYS A 136 -4.11 11.68 -25.78
C LYS A 136 -4.05 12.13 -27.23
#